data_AF-A0A947QNT7-F1
#
_entry.id   AF-A0A947QNT7-F1
#
_cell.length_a   1.000
_cell.length_b   1.000
_cell.length_c   1.000
_cell.angle_alpha   90.00
_cell.angle_beta   90.00
_cell.angle_gamma   90.00
#
_symmetry.space_group_name_H-M   'P 1'
#
loop_
_entity.id
_entity.type
_entity.pdbx_description
1 polymer ?
#
loop_
_entity_poly.entity_id
_entity_poly.type
_entity_poly.pdbx_seq_one_letter_code
_entity_poly.pdbx_strand_id
1 'polypeptide(L)'
;MIFLHHSTGGNIWDGGVADWFTSYNSSNGTSYQITDQEFPKDSPYGWENYPYDYWDIWVNNAGQSEYQQEPTLEILTGQYNTIVWKHCYPVSDIEEDSSSPSVSSSEKTVANYKLQYNALKEKMLDFPNNNFIVWTGAAQVQGATSSEYAVRAQEFFSWVKNEWDEPGDNIYIWDFYELETEGGLYLKNSYAASSDDSHPNSDFSAMAASLFSQRVVDVIEGR
;
A
#
# COMPACT_ATOMS: atom_id res chain seq x y z
N MET A 1 10.56 5.46 -10.65
CA MET A 1 9.50 4.85 -9.83
C MET A 1 9.72 5.28 -8.40
N ILE A 2 8.67 5.47 -7.62
CA ILE A 2 8.77 5.71 -6.18
C ILE A 2 7.94 4.67 -5.42
N PHE A 3 8.49 4.15 -4.32
CA PHE A 3 7.77 3.31 -3.38
C PHE A 3 7.56 4.07 -2.07
N LEU A 4 6.30 4.43 -1.80
CA LEU A 4 5.88 5.15 -0.61
C LEU A 4 5.55 4.14 0.49
N HIS A 5 6.33 4.16 1.56
CA HIS A 5 6.16 3.19 2.64
C HIS A 5 6.77 3.63 3.95
N HIS A 6 6.52 2.87 5.01
CA HIS A 6 7.41 2.71 6.16
C HIS A 6 7.09 1.36 6.83
N SER A 7 7.76 1.02 7.93
CA SER A 7 7.53 -0.20 8.71
C SER A 7 7.53 -1.44 7.79
N THR A 8 6.38 -2.10 7.58
CA THR A 8 6.23 -3.30 6.74
C THR A 8 6.87 -3.16 5.36
N GLY A 9 6.66 -2.03 4.67
CA GLY A 9 7.24 -1.80 3.35
C GLY A 9 8.76 -1.58 3.39
N GLY A 10 9.28 -1.07 4.50
CA GLY A 10 10.72 -0.96 4.75
C GLY A 10 11.37 -2.33 4.85
N ASN A 11 10.74 -3.27 5.58
CA ASN A 11 11.22 -4.65 5.63
C ASN A 11 11.22 -5.32 4.25
N ILE A 12 10.26 -5.01 3.37
CA ILE A 12 10.24 -5.55 2.00
C ILE A 12 11.33 -4.88 1.15
N TRP A 13 11.51 -3.57 1.27
CA TRP A 13 12.58 -2.83 0.59
C TRP A 13 13.96 -3.40 0.94
N ASP A 14 14.25 -3.52 2.24
CA ASP A 14 15.47 -4.10 2.81
C ASP A 14 15.61 -5.60 2.53
N GLY A 15 14.52 -6.26 2.15
CA GLY A 15 14.51 -7.64 1.64
C GLY A 15 15.21 -7.80 0.29
N GLY A 16 15.59 -6.70 -0.38
CA GLY A 16 16.46 -6.73 -1.56
C GLY A 16 15.87 -6.11 -2.82
N VAL A 17 14.92 -5.17 -2.70
CA VAL A 17 14.31 -4.51 -3.88
C VAL A 17 15.37 -3.81 -4.74
N ALA A 18 16.26 -3.02 -4.11
CA ALA A 18 17.31 -2.30 -4.83
C ALA A 18 18.29 -3.23 -5.57
N ASP A 19 18.72 -4.32 -4.91
CA ASP A 19 19.62 -5.32 -5.49
C ASP A 19 18.94 -6.12 -6.61
N TRP A 20 17.65 -6.40 -6.47
CA TRP A 20 16.83 -7.04 -7.49
C TRP A 20 16.79 -6.19 -8.76
N PHE A 21 16.49 -4.89 -8.65
CA PHE A 21 16.46 -3.98 -9.80
C PHE A 21 17.84 -3.83 -10.45
N THR A 22 18.91 -3.77 -9.65
CA THR A 22 20.29 -3.76 -10.16
C THR A 22 20.59 -5.00 -11.00
N SER A 23 20.18 -6.17 -10.51
CA SER A 23 20.36 -7.45 -11.19
C SER A 23 19.51 -7.57 -12.45
N TYR A 24 18.25 -7.14 -12.40
CA TYR A 24 17.34 -7.13 -13.54
C TYR A 24 17.86 -6.22 -14.65
N ASN A 25 18.26 -5.00 -14.32
CA ASN A 25 18.83 -4.04 -15.26
C ASN A 25 20.08 -4.60 -15.95
N SER A 26 20.99 -5.19 -15.18
CA SER A 26 22.22 -5.79 -15.71
C SER A 26 21.93 -6.96 -16.65
N SER A 27 20.93 -7.77 -16.33
CA SER A 27 20.58 -8.99 -17.10
C SER A 27 19.77 -8.69 -18.36
N ASN A 28 18.96 -7.63 -18.34
CA ASN A 28 18.01 -7.31 -19.42
C ASN A 28 18.41 -6.08 -20.24
N GLY A 29 19.52 -5.40 -19.90
CA GLY A 29 19.96 -4.19 -20.59
C GLY A 29 19.01 -3.00 -20.39
N THR A 30 18.26 -2.99 -19.28
CA THR A 30 17.37 -1.90 -18.88
C THR A 30 18.06 -0.98 -17.88
N SER A 31 17.40 0.14 -17.53
CA SER A 31 17.93 1.16 -16.62
C SER A 31 16.88 1.66 -15.63
N TYR A 32 15.95 0.80 -15.26
CA TYR A 32 14.85 1.09 -14.34
C TYR A 32 15.36 1.61 -12.99
N GLN A 33 14.81 2.75 -12.55
CA GLN A 33 15.18 3.40 -11.29
C GLN A 33 13.98 3.43 -10.33
N ILE A 34 14.13 2.79 -9.18
CA ILE A 34 13.18 2.86 -8.08
C ILE A 34 13.87 3.48 -6.87
N THR A 35 13.16 4.39 -6.20
CA THR A 35 13.57 4.98 -4.93
C THR A 35 12.45 4.76 -3.92
N ASP A 36 12.78 4.70 -2.64
CA ASP A 36 11.83 4.68 -1.56
C ASP A 36 11.66 6.06 -0.89
N GLN A 37 10.53 6.25 -0.22
CA GLN A 37 10.30 7.38 0.65
C GLN A 37 9.38 6.98 1.81
N GLU A 38 9.75 7.42 3.01
CA GLU A 38 8.85 7.43 4.16
C GLU A 38 7.58 8.23 3.86
N PHE A 39 6.41 7.57 3.96
CA PHE A 39 5.12 8.22 3.69
C PHE A 39 3.93 7.55 4.41
N PRO A 40 3.08 8.33 5.12
CA PRO A 40 3.38 9.69 5.57
C PRO A 40 4.51 9.68 6.61
N LYS A 41 5.17 10.81 6.82
CA LYS A 41 6.24 10.98 7.82
C LYS A 41 5.67 10.98 9.23
N ASP A 42 6.56 10.71 10.19
CA ASP A 42 6.22 10.75 11.61
C ASP A 42 5.97 12.19 12.06
N SER A 43 6.85 13.10 11.64
CA SER A 43 6.69 14.53 11.88
C SER A 43 6.82 15.32 10.58
N PRO A 44 5.94 16.30 10.32
CA PRO A 44 4.87 16.78 11.20
C PRO A 44 3.53 16.02 11.10
N TYR A 45 3.42 14.97 10.28
CA TYR A 45 2.13 14.34 9.95
C TYR A 45 1.59 13.39 11.04
N GLY A 46 2.24 12.25 11.31
CA GLY A 46 1.85 11.35 12.42
C GLY A 46 1.99 9.83 12.22
N TRP A 47 2.61 9.34 11.14
CA TRP A 47 2.98 7.91 10.97
C TRP A 47 1.88 6.83 10.93
N GLU A 48 0.59 7.17 10.87
CA GLU A 48 -0.50 6.18 10.97
C GLU A 48 -0.62 5.25 9.73
N ASN A 49 -0.56 5.81 8.52
CA ASN A 49 -0.47 5.09 7.23
C ASN A 49 -1.63 4.13 6.92
N TYR A 50 -2.84 4.69 6.87
CA TYR A 50 -4.07 4.01 6.49
C TYR A 50 -4.86 4.88 5.48
N PRO A 51 -6.01 4.42 4.94
CA PRO A 51 -6.68 5.05 3.79
C PRO A 51 -7.02 6.53 3.96
N TYR A 52 -7.38 6.95 5.18
CA TYR A 52 -7.67 8.35 5.49
C TYR A 52 -6.48 9.26 5.20
N ASP A 53 -5.26 8.84 5.55
CA ASP A 53 -4.09 9.71 5.43
C ASP A 53 -3.80 10.07 3.98
N TYR A 54 -3.86 9.06 3.11
CA TYR A 54 -3.69 9.23 1.67
C TYR A 54 -4.82 10.08 1.08
N TRP A 55 -6.06 9.85 1.49
CA TRP A 55 -7.19 10.69 1.07
C TRP A 55 -6.99 12.14 1.50
N ASP A 56 -6.56 12.37 2.75
CA ASP A 56 -6.39 13.71 3.28
C ASP A 56 -5.26 14.46 2.57
N ILE A 57 -4.13 13.80 2.28
CA ILE A 57 -3.00 14.42 1.56
C ILE A 57 -3.34 14.62 0.08
N TRP A 58 -3.88 13.60 -0.60
CA TRP A 58 -3.98 13.59 -2.07
C TRP A 58 -5.31 14.09 -2.63
N VAL A 59 -6.38 14.06 -1.84
CA VAL A 59 -7.71 14.50 -2.27
C VAL A 59 -8.12 15.77 -1.53
N ASN A 60 -8.13 15.75 -0.21
CA ASN A 60 -8.60 16.89 0.59
C ASN A 60 -7.65 18.10 0.48
N ASN A 61 -6.34 17.85 0.48
CA ASN A 61 -5.30 18.86 0.36
C ASN A 61 -4.56 18.80 -1.01
N ALA A 62 -5.25 18.35 -2.06
CA ALA A 62 -4.70 18.27 -3.41
C ALA A 62 -4.15 19.62 -3.92
N GLY A 63 -3.19 19.56 -4.84
CA GLY A 63 -2.63 20.75 -5.51
C GLY A 63 -1.11 20.75 -5.55
N GLN A 64 -0.52 21.89 -5.90
CA GLN A 64 0.93 22.03 -6.14
C GLN A 64 1.74 22.41 -4.89
N SER A 65 1.17 22.26 -3.70
CA SER A 65 1.81 22.58 -2.43
C SER A 65 1.80 21.36 -1.54
N GLU A 66 2.92 21.10 -0.84
CA GLU A 66 2.98 20.04 0.16
C GLU A 66 1.97 20.29 1.28
N TYR A 67 1.38 19.21 1.78
CA TYR A 67 0.55 19.23 2.98
C TYR A 67 1.33 18.64 4.13
N GLN A 68 1.61 19.44 5.17
CA GLN A 68 2.42 18.98 6.31
C GLN A 68 3.75 18.32 5.89
N GLN A 69 4.43 18.88 4.87
CA GLN A 69 5.66 18.33 4.27
C GLN A 69 5.51 16.98 3.54
N GLU A 70 4.27 16.53 3.32
CA GLU A 70 3.97 15.40 2.45
C GLU A 70 3.70 15.88 1.02
N PRO A 71 4.28 15.20 0.01
CA PRO A 71 3.99 15.52 -1.37
C PRO A 71 2.56 15.10 -1.74
N THR A 72 1.86 15.99 -2.44
CA THR A 72 0.58 15.68 -3.08
C THR A 72 0.78 14.78 -4.29
N LEU A 73 -0.32 14.23 -4.82
CA LEU A 73 -0.25 13.40 -6.02
C LEU A 73 0.22 14.21 -7.24
N GLU A 74 -0.10 15.50 -7.34
CA GLU A 74 0.43 16.38 -8.40
C GLU A 74 1.95 16.50 -8.37
N ILE A 75 2.53 16.64 -7.18
CA ILE A 75 3.99 16.74 -7.00
C ILE A 75 4.66 15.41 -7.36
N LEU A 76 4.09 14.28 -6.90
CA LEU A 76 4.61 12.94 -7.17
C LEU A 76 4.54 12.57 -8.65
N THR A 77 3.40 12.81 -9.29
CA THR A 77 3.16 12.46 -10.71
C THR A 77 3.99 13.31 -11.68
N GLY A 78 4.36 14.53 -11.28
CA GLY A 78 5.33 15.36 -12.01
C GLY A 78 6.77 14.83 -11.96
N GLN A 79 7.10 13.93 -11.03
CA GLN A 79 8.46 13.41 -10.80
C GLN A 79 8.60 11.93 -11.16
N TYR A 80 7.53 11.15 -11.05
CA TYR A 80 7.56 9.70 -11.18
C TYR A 80 6.48 9.17 -12.12
N ASN A 81 6.87 8.36 -13.11
CA ASN A 81 5.93 7.67 -13.99
C ASN A 81 5.17 6.53 -13.30
N THR A 82 5.68 6.02 -12.18
CA THR A 82 5.05 4.94 -11.43
C THR A 82 5.20 5.22 -9.94
N ILE A 83 4.07 5.20 -9.25
CA ILE A 83 3.96 5.47 -7.81
C ILE A 83 3.36 4.22 -7.17
N VAL A 84 4.12 3.62 -6.26
CA VAL A 84 3.66 2.50 -5.46
C VAL A 84 3.30 3.02 -4.08
N TRP A 85 2.12 2.68 -3.57
CA TRP A 85 1.70 3.02 -2.22
C TRP A 85 0.99 1.88 -1.52
N LYS A 86 1.02 1.92 -0.20
CA LYS A 86 0.58 0.84 0.68
C LYS A 86 0.14 1.38 2.05
N HIS A 87 -0.42 0.52 2.88
CA HIS A 87 -0.74 0.83 4.28
C HIS A 87 0.06 0.00 5.30
N CYS A 88 0.20 0.49 6.53
CA CYS A 88 0.72 -0.25 7.69
C CYS A 88 -0.41 -0.94 8.46
N TYR A 89 -0.09 -1.55 9.61
CA TYR A 89 -1.05 -2.25 10.46
C TYR A 89 -2.33 -1.49 10.85
N PRO A 90 -2.34 -0.15 11.03
CA PRO A 90 -3.57 0.56 11.38
C PRO A 90 -4.70 0.37 10.36
N VAL A 91 -4.43 -0.02 9.12
CA VAL A 91 -5.45 -0.37 8.12
C VAL A 91 -6.23 -1.65 8.45
N SER A 92 -5.67 -2.52 9.29
CA SER A 92 -6.28 -3.80 9.66
C SER A 92 -7.01 -3.74 10.99
N ASP A 93 -6.92 -2.64 11.73
CA ASP A 93 -7.68 -2.37 12.96
C ASP A 93 -9.07 -1.82 12.64
N ILE A 94 -9.85 -2.58 11.86
CA ILE A 94 -11.14 -2.12 11.33
C ILE A 94 -12.27 -2.39 12.34
N GLU A 95 -12.87 -1.30 12.78
CA GLU A 95 -14.01 -1.24 13.68
C GLU A 95 -15.34 -1.49 12.96
N GLU A 96 -16.43 -1.55 13.74
CA GLU A 96 -17.78 -1.62 13.19
C GLU A 96 -18.16 -0.33 12.48
N ASP A 97 -18.90 -0.46 11.37
CA ASP A 97 -19.41 0.69 10.64
C ASP A 97 -20.32 1.55 11.53
N SER A 98 -20.14 2.88 11.41
CA SER A 98 -21.07 3.83 11.99
C SER A 98 -22.33 3.95 11.12
N SER A 99 -23.41 4.50 11.69
CA SER A 99 -24.65 4.75 10.94
C SER A 99 -24.53 5.87 9.89
N SER A 100 -23.38 6.55 9.81
CA SER A 100 -23.19 7.73 8.98
C SER A 100 -21.73 7.80 8.51
N PRO A 101 -21.32 6.92 7.57
CA PRO A 101 -19.97 6.91 7.05
C PRO A 101 -19.65 8.22 6.34
N SER A 102 -18.39 8.64 6.43
CA SER A 102 -17.89 9.87 5.84
C SER A 102 -16.48 9.67 5.32
N VAL A 103 -16.22 10.15 4.10
CA VAL A 103 -14.90 10.13 3.50
C VAL A 103 -13.86 10.88 4.36
N SER A 104 -14.30 11.93 5.06
CA SER A 104 -13.47 12.77 5.93
C SER A 104 -13.36 12.28 7.37
N SER A 105 -13.89 11.10 7.69
CA SER A 105 -13.73 10.50 9.01
C SER A 105 -12.43 9.69 9.08
N SER A 106 -11.67 9.89 10.15
CA SER A 106 -10.50 9.06 10.49
C SER A 106 -10.87 7.74 11.17
N GLU A 107 -12.15 7.52 11.46
CA GLU A 107 -12.64 6.24 12.01
C GLU A 107 -12.36 5.11 11.02
N LYS A 108 -11.69 4.06 11.50
CA LYS A 108 -11.21 2.93 10.72
C LYS A 108 -12.35 1.93 10.50
N THR A 109 -13.23 2.21 9.55
CA THR A 109 -14.39 1.36 9.22
C THR A 109 -14.38 0.96 7.76
N VAL A 110 -14.99 -0.17 7.41
CA VAL A 110 -15.08 -0.63 6.02
C VAL A 110 -15.77 0.42 5.16
N ALA A 111 -16.86 1.03 5.67
CA ALA A 111 -17.61 2.03 4.93
C ALA A 111 -16.79 3.31 4.67
N ASN A 112 -16.03 3.81 5.65
CA ASN A 112 -15.18 4.99 5.45
C ASN A 112 -14.03 4.69 4.48
N TYR A 113 -13.39 3.53 4.61
CA TYR A 113 -12.30 3.12 3.73
C TYR A 113 -12.75 2.99 2.28
N LYS A 114 -13.93 2.41 2.02
CA LYS A 114 -14.50 2.36 0.66
C LYS A 114 -14.71 3.75 0.06
N LEU A 115 -15.22 4.70 0.85
CA LEU A 115 -15.38 6.09 0.39
C LEU A 115 -14.02 6.74 0.06
N GLN A 116 -13.01 6.51 0.90
CA GLN A 116 -11.66 7.06 0.71
C GLN A 116 -10.97 6.43 -0.51
N TYR A 117 -11.05 5.12 -0.68
CA TYR A 117 -10.52 4.40 -1.84
C TYR A 117 -11.19 4.84 -3.15
N ASN A 118 -12.51 5.08 -3.14
CA ASN A 118 -13.20 5.59 -4.34
C ASN A 118 -12.72 7.00 -4.71
N ALA A 119 -12.58 7.90 -3.73
CA ALA A 119 -12.06 9.24 -3.97
C ALA A 119 -10.58 9.22 -4.44
N LEU A 120 -9.77 8.33 -3.87
CA LEU A 120 -8.39 8.10 -4.31
C LEU A 120 -8.32 7.56 -5.74
N LYS A 121 -9.21 6.63 -6.11
CA LYS A 121 -9.32 6.11 -7.48
C LYS A 121 -9.62 7.24 -8.46
N GLU A 122 -10.67 8.03 -8.21
CA GLU A 122 -11.00 9.20 -9.03
C GLU A 122 -9.79 10.13 -9.18
N LYS A 123 -9.07 10.39 -8.08
CA LYS A 123 -7.88 11.23 -8.10
C LYS A 123 -6.72 10.66 -8.91
N MET A 124 -6.46 9.36 -8.84
CA MET A 124 -5.41 8.70 -9.63
C MET A 124 -5.75 8.69 -11.13
N LEU A 125 -7.03 8.61 -11.49
CA LEU A 125 -7.50 8.67 -12.88
C LEU A 125 -7.29 10.04 -13.53
N ASP A 126 -7.10 11.11 -12.76
CA ASP A 126 -6.70 12.43 -13.29
C ASP A 126 -5.28 12.43 -13.91
N PHE A 127 -4.47 11.39 -13.65
CA PHE A 127 -3.08 11.27 -14.09
C PHE A 127 -2.86 10.06 -15.02
N PRO A 128 -3.49 10.01 -16.21
CA PRO A 128 -3.53 8.82 -17.07
C PRO A 128 -2.18 8.42 -17.67
N ASN A 129 -1.14 9.26 -17.54
CA ASN A 129 0.22 8.97 -18.00
C ASN A 129 1.13 8.38 -16.89
N ASN A 130 0.56 8.14 -15.71
CA ASN A 130 1.24 7.60 -14.55
C ASN A 130 0.59 6.28 -14.17
N ASN A 131 1.40 5.30 -13.79
CA ASN A 131 0.94 4.03 -13.25
C ASN A 131 0.90 4.11 -11.73
N PHE A 132 -0.16 3.58 -11.11
CA PHE A 132 -0.28 3.45 -9.67
C PHE A 132 -0.29 1.98 -9.30
N ILE A 133 0.60 1.56 -8.42
CA ILE A 133 0.57 0.19 -7.88
C ILE A 133 0.12 0.28 -6.43
N VAL A 134 -1.01 -0.33 -6.11
CA VAL A 134 -1.64 -0.27 -4.79
C VAL A 134 -1.46 -1.62 -4.12
N TRP A 135 -0.84 -1.63 -2.94
CA TRP A 135 -0.82 -2.83 -2.13
C TRP A 135 -2.16 -2.99 -1.41
N THR A 136 -2.69 -4.21 -1.35
CA THR A 136 -3.59 -4.54 -0.24
C THR A 136 -2.82 -4.39 1.09
N GLY A 137 -3.52 -4.05 2.16
CA GLY A 137 -2.87 -3.67 3.42
C GLY A 137 -2.25 -4.85 4.17
N ALA A 138 -1.40 -4.55 5.15
CA ALA A 138 -0.71 -5.56 5.94
C ALA A 138 -1.65 -6.25 6.94
N ALA A 139 -1.70 -7.57 6.91
CA ALA A 139 -2.39 -8.39 7.89
C ALA A 139 -1.65 -8.36 9.24
N GLN A 140 -2.37 -8.65 10.32
CA GLN A 140 -1.79 -8.79 11.65
C GLN A 140 -1.69 -10.25 12.07
N VAL A 141 -0.70 -10.59 12.90
CA VAL A 141 -0.64 -11.90 13.56
C VAL A 141 -1.77 -12.03 14.56
N GLN A 142 -2.20 -13.27 14.82
CA GLN A 142 -3.29 -13.55 15.74
C GLN A 142 -3.06 -12.99 17.16
N GLY A 143 -1.81 -12.90 17.62
CA GLY A 143 -1.47 -12.33 18.94
C GLY A 143 -1.59 -10.81 19.04
N ALA A 144 -1.64 -10.10 17.91
CA ALA A 144 -1.67 -8.64 17.84
C ALA A 144 -3.05 -8.05 17.49
N THR A 145 -4.03 -8.87 17.14
CA THR A 145 -5.35 -8.41 16.70
C THR A 145 -6.50 -9.25 17.26
N SER A 146 -7.74 -8.84 16.97
CA SER A 146 -8.95 -9.62 17.27
C SER A 146 -9.47 -10.33 16.02
N SER A 147 -10.27 -11.38 16.20
CA SER A 147 -10.94 -12.05 15.08
C SER A 147 -11.89 -11.11 14.34
N GLU A 148 -12.53 -10.19 15.05
CA GLU A 148 -13.49 -9.23 14.53
C GLU A 148 -12.80 -8.23 13.60
N TYR A 149 -11.64 -7.70 14.00
CA TYR A 149 -10.82 -6.82 13.15
C TYR A 149 -10.28 -7.58 11.94
N ALA A 150 -9.74 -8.78 12.14
CA ALA A 150 -9.21 -9.61 11.06
C ALA A 150 -10.27 -9.99 10.00
N VAL A 151 -11.51 -10.28 10.42
CA VAL A 151 -12.61 -10.56 9.48
C VAL A 151 -12.96 -9.32 8.66
N ARG A 152 -13.01 -8.13 9.28
CA ARG A 152 -13.31 -6.89 8.54
C ARG A 152 -12.16 -6.46 7.63
N ALA A 153 -10.91 -6.72 8.01
CA ALA A 153 -9.75 -6.55 7.14
C ALA A 153 -9.83 -7.47 5.93
N GLN A 154 -10.12 -8.76 6.13
CA GLN A 154 -10.34 -9.69 5.03
C GLN A 154 -11.49 -9.24 4.11
N GLU A 155 -12.60 -8.76 4.69
CA GLU A 155 -13.73 -8.21 3.91
C GLU A 155 -13.29 -7.03 3.06
N PHE A 156 -12.58 -6.07 3.66
CA PHE A 156 -12.13 -4.87 2.97
C PHE A 156 -11.16 -5.20 1.82
N PHE A 157 -10.15 -6.04 2.05
CA PHE A 157 -9.19 -6.38 0.97
C PHE A 157 -9.78 -7.31 -0.08
N SER A 158 -10.76 -8.13 0.28
CA SER A 158 -11.57 -8.87 -0.70
C SER A 158 -12.36 -7.92 -1.59
N TRP A 159 -12.91 -6.85 -1.04
CA TRP A 159 -13.57 -5.81 -1.83
C TRP A 159 -12.58 -5.05 -2.72
N VAL A 160 -11.40 -4.69 -2.19
CA VAL A 160 -10.34 -4.02 -2.99
C VAL A 160 -9.99 -4.84 -4.22
N LYS A 161 -9.73 -6.14 -4.06
CA LYS A 161 -9.34 -7.04 -5.15
C LYS A 161 -10.46 -7.36 -6.13
N ASN A 162 -11.69 -7.58 -5.65
CA ASN A 162 -12.75 -8.17 -6.47
C ASN A 162 -13.76 -7.14 -7.01
N GLU A 163 -13.82 -5.95 -6.42
CA GLU A 163 -14.83 -4.93 -6.77
C GLU A 163 -14.24 -3.55 -7.07
N TRP A 164 -13.23 -3.11 -6.31
CA TRP A 164 -12.63 -1.79 -6.52
C TRP A 164 -11.62 -1.77 -7.67
N ASP A 165 -10.83 -2.83 -7.81
CA ASP A 165 -9.90 -3.04 -8.91
C ASP A 165 -10.65 -3.06 -10.26
N GLU A 166 -10.15 -2.31 -11.24
CA GLU A 166 -10.77 -2.18 -12.55
C GLU A 166 -9.74 -2.41 -13.65
N PRO A 167 -9.67 -3.64 -14.21
CA PRO A 167 -8.70 -3.96 -15.23
C PRO A 167 -8.78 -3.03 -16.44
N GLY A 168 -7.64 -2.45 -16.81
CA GLY A 168 -7.51 -1.59 -17.99
C GLY A 168 -7.44 -0.09 -17.69
N ASP A 169 -7.60 0.31 -16.42
CA ASP A 169 -7.16 1.64 -15.98
C ASP A 169 -5.64 1.68 -15.70
N ASN A 170 -5.15 2.78 -15.13
CA ASN A 170 -3.75 3.00 -14.77
C ASN A 170 -3.42 2.60 -13.31
N ILE A 171 -4.29 1.84 -12.67
CA ILE A 171 -4.18 1.41 -11.27
C ILE A 171 -4.04 -0.11 -11.24
N TYR A 172 -3.06 -0.60 -10.50
CA TYR A 172 -2.68 -2.01 -10.48
C TYR A 172 -2.58 -2.51 -9.05
N ILE A 173 -3.34 -3.54 -8.71
CA ILE A 173 -3.22 -4.16 -7.39
C ILE A 173 -1.98 -5.06 -7.30
N TRP A 174 -1.33 -5.03 -6.15
CA TRP A 174 -0.44 -6.09 -5.65
C TRP A 174 -0.99 -6.61 -4.33
N ASP A 175 -1.45 -7.87 -4.33
CA ASP A 175 -2.18 -8.43 -3.19
C ASP A 175 -1.24 -8.95 -2.09
N PHE A 176 -0.66 -8.03 -1.33
CA PHE A 176 0.23 -8.32 -0.21
C PHE A 176 -0.51 -9.06 0.93
N TYR A 177 -1.77 -8.70 1.20
CA TYR A 177 -2.59 -9.37 2.20
C TYR A 177 -2.76 -10.87 1.90
N GLU A 178 -3.03 -11.24 0.65
CA GLU A 178 -3.09 -12.65 0.25
C GLU A 178 -1.73 -13.35 0.42
N LEU A 179 -0.63 -12.67 0.11
CA LEU A 179 0.71 -13.22 0.29
C LEU A 179 1.04 -13.53 1.76
N GLU A 180 0.60 -12.67 2.67
CA GLU A 180 0.79 -12.82 4.11
C GLU A 180 -0.12 -13.90 4.73
N THR A 181 -1.35 -14.02 4.24
CA THR A 181 -2.41 -14.82 4.87
C THR A 181 -2.65 -16.17 4.19
N GLU A 182 -2.35 -16.30 2.90
CA GLU A 182 -2.70 -17.44 2.04
C GLU A 182 -4.18 -17.82 2.15
N GLY A 183 -5.06 -16.82 2.11
CA GLY A 183 -6.50 -16.96 2.27
C GLY A 183 -6.97 -17.08 3.73
N GLY A 184 -6.06 -17.03 4.69
CA GLY A 184 -6.36 -16.95 6.12
C GLY A 184 -6.86 -15.58 6.59
N LEU A 185 -7.08 -15.48 7.90
CA LEU A 185 -7.46 -14.22 8.57
C LEU A 185 -6.26 -13.42 9.09
N TYR A 186 -5.13 -14.09 9.33
CA TYR A 186 -3.99 -13.52 10.03
C TYR A 186 -2.72 -13.70 9.21
N LEU A 187 -1.76 -12.80 9.40
CA LEU A 187 -0.38 -13.03 8.95
C LEU A 187 0.11 -14.35 9.54
N LYS A 188 0.66 -15.23 8.69
CA LYS A 188 1.19 -16.51 9.14
C LYS A 188 2.39 -16.28 10.07
N ASN A 189 2.42 -16.98 11.21
CA ASN A 189 3.56 -16.91 12.14
C ASN A 189 4.91 -17.28 11.49
N SER A 190 4.91 -18.11 10.44
CA SER A 190 6.12 -18.43 9.68
C SER A 190 6.66 -17.26 8.85
N TYR A 191 5.84 -16.23 8.62
CA TYR A 191 6.16 -15.04 7.84
C TYR A 191 6.38 -13.81 8.73
N ALA A 192 5.90 -13.85 9.97
CA ALA A 192 6.06 -12.81 10.96
C ALA A 192 7.39 -12.88 11.73
N ALA A 193 7.77 -11.76 12.33
CA ALA A 193 8.90 -11.64 13.24
C ALA A 193 8.65 -12.40 14.55
N SER A 194 7.42 -12.39 15.05
CA SER A 194 6.99 -13.24 16.17
C SER A 194 5.47 -13.43 16.18
N SER A 195 4.94 -14.19 17.16
CA SER A 195 3.49 -14.38 17.34
C SER A 195 2.72 -13.12 17.72
N ASP A 196 3.42 -12.08 18.17
CA ASP A 196 2.84 -10.83 18.67
C ASP A 196 3.45 -9.60 17.97
N ASP A 197 4.28 -9.83 16.94
CA ASP A 197 4.91 -8.79 16.13
C ASP A 197 4.63 -9.08 14.65
N SER A 198 3.72 -8.29 14.07
CA SER A 198 3.26 -8.42 12.69
C SER A 198 4.29 -7.96 11.64
N HIS A 199 5.49 -7.51 12.03
CA HIS A 199 6.56 -7.23 11.07
C HIS A 199 6.94 -8.49 10.30
N PRO A 200 7.11 -8.44 8.97
CA PRO A 200 7.58 -9.61 8.24
C PRO A 200 9.03 -9.94 8.62
N ASN A 201 9.32 -11.24 8.72
CA ASN A 201 10.68 -11.72 8.97
C ASN A 201 11.54 -11.67 7.69
N SER A 202 12.85 -11.87 7.85
CA SER A 202 13.82 -11.76 6.75
C SER A 202 13.52 -12.65 5.54
N ASP A 203 13.06 -13.87 5.79
CA ASP A 203 12.83 -14.85 4.72
C ASP A 203 11.60 -14.48 3.88
N PHE A 204 10.51 -14.09 4.55
CA PHE A 204 9.32 -13.60 3.86
C PHE A 204 9.59 -12.27 3.17
N SER A 205 10.31 -11.35 3.83
CA SER A 205 10.72 -10.07 3.23
C SER A 205 11.50 -10.25 1.93
N ALA A 206 12.49 -11.14 1.90
CA ALA A 206 13.27 -11.39 0.69
C ALA A 206 12.43 -12.02 -0.44
N MET A 207 11.53 -12.94 -0.09
CA MET A 207 10.59 -13.53 -1.05
C MET A 207 9.66 -12.46 -1.64
N ALA A 208 9.00 -11.69 -0.77
CA ALA A 208 8.08 -10.63 -1.16
C ALA A 208 8.78 -9.52 -1.95
N ALA A 209 10.03 -9.16 -1.62
CA ALA A 209 10.83 -8.20 -2.37
C ALA A 209 11.01 -8.61 -3.83
N SER A 210 11.32 -9.89 -4.09
CA SER A 210 11.44 -10.40 -5.46
C SER A 210 10.12 -10.38 -6.20
N LEU A 211 9.02 -10.79 -5.56
CA LEU A 211 7.68 -10.80 -6.19
C LEU A 211 7.16 -9.39 -6.47
N PHE A 212 7.35 -8.48 -5.52
CA PHE A 212 7.02 -7.07 -5.66
C PHE A 212 7.79 -6.43 -6.81
N SER A 213 9.12 -6.62 -6.84
CA SER A 213 9.95 -6.02 -7.88
C SER A 213 9.58 -6.54 -9.27
N GLN A 214 9.28 -7.83 -9.39
CA GLN A 214 8.75 -8.39 -10.63
C GLN A 214 7.42 -7.77 -11.02
N ARG A 215 6.48 -7.61 -10.08
CA ARG A 215 5.18 -6.96 -10.35
C ARG A 215 5.36 -5.53 -10.85
N VAL A 216 6.28 -4.76 -10.26
CA VAL A 216 6.58 -3.40 -10.71
C VAL A 216 7.09 -3.41 -12.15
N VAL A 217 8.01 -4.32 -12.48
CA VAL A 217 8.50 -4.48 -13.86
C VAL A 217 7.38 -4.87 -14.82
N ASP A 218 6.52 -5.81 -14.43
CA ASP A 218 5.40 -6.25 -15.26
C ASP A 218 4.49 -5.07 -15.62
N VAL A 219 4.16 -4.23 -14.64
CA VAL A 219 3.32 -3.03 -14.85
C VAL A 219 3.98 -2.03 -15.80
N ILE A 220 5.27 -1.71 -15.63
CA ILE A 220 5.94 -0.72 -16.49
C ILE A 220 6.20 -1.24 -17.91
N GLU A 221 6.24 -2.57 -18.09
CA GLU A 221 6.37 -3.22 -19.40
C GLU A 221 5.02 -3.56 -20.04
N GLY A 222 3.90 -3.35 -19.33
CA GLY A 222 2.53 -3.61 -19.82
C GLY A 222 2.19 -5.11 -19.91
N ARG A 223 2.65 -5.91 -18.95
CA ARG A 223 2.45 -7.37 -18.86
C ARG A 223 1.45 -7.79 -17.78
#